data_AF-A0A1X7SV60-F1
#
_entry.id   AF-A0A1X7SV60-F1
#
_cell.length_a   1.000
_cell.length_b   1.000
_cell.length_c   1.000
_cell.angle_alpha   90.00
_cell.angle_beta   90.00
_cell.angle_gamma   90.00
#
_symmetry.space_group_name_H-M   'P 1'
#
loop_
_entity.id
_entity.type
_entity.pdbx_description
1 polymer ?
#
loop_
_entity_poly.entity_id
_entity_poly.type
_entity_poly.pdbx_seq_one_letter_code
_entity_poly.pdbx_strand_id
1 'polypeptide(L)'
;VAGYQYHSPDAFIGPNDINSYYVDGVSITRGSPCQHVWTLANGFMNSYDINPQFLCPCSTGSSQTVPSFVGSHYFCESGNQAINWTNIFYTSDPLWDGQGCGSLESPCCNAPGIPWFHRDYGSNTTTDYIELRVCANYIDEDSPVSYYEIYVK
;
A
#
# COMPACT_ATOMS: atom_id res chain seq x y z
N VAL A 1 10.58 -0.20 -2.66
CA VAL A 1 9.91 -1.53 -2.69
C VAL A 1 9.11 -1.56 -3.97
N ALA A 2 9.15 -2.65 -4.74
CA ALA A 2 8.36 -2.77 -5.97
C ALA A 2 7.50 -4.02 -5.91
N GLY A 3 6.22 -3.88 -6.23
CA GLY A 3 5.25 -4.96 -6.20
C GLY A 3 4.42 -5.05 -7.48
N TYR A 4 3.46 -5.96 -7.48
CA TYR A 4 2.47 -6.13 -8.53
C TYR A 4 1.14 -6.53 -7.90
N GLN A 5 0.05 -6.30 -8.63
CA GLN A 5 -1.28 -6.73 -8.20
C GLN A 5 -1.58 -8.15 -8.70
N TYR A 6 -2.14 -8.97 -7.82
CA TYR A 6 -2.84 -10.19 -8.20
C TYR A 6 -4.33 -10.04 -7.92
N HIS A 7 -5.17 -10.25 -8.93
CA HIS A 7 -6.63 -10.26 -8.80
C HIS A 7 -7.21 -8.98 -8.13
N SER A 8 -7.76 -9.04 -6.90
CA SER A 8 -8.66 -7.99 -6.36
C SER A 8 -8.33 -7.43 -4.97
N PRO A 9 -7.14 -6.88 -4.70
CA PRO A 9 -6.76 -6.37 -3.38
C PRO A 9 -7.61 -5.19 -2.91
N ASP A 10 -7.77 -5.04 -1.60
CA ASP A 10 -8.75 -4.18 -0.96
C ASP A 10 -8.15 -2.95 -0.25
N ALA A 11 -6.90 -2.59 -0.57
CA ALA A 11 -6.13 -1.53 0.08
C ALA A 11 -6.04 -1.71 1.60
N PHE A 12 -6.84 -0.98 2.37
CA PHE A 12 -6.85 -1.02 3.84
C PHE A 12 -8.07 -1.77 4.34
N ILE A 13 -7.94 -3.07 4.53
CA ILE A 13 -9.00 -3.89 5.11
C ILE A 13 -8.43 -4.86 6.14
N GLY A 14 -9.28 -5.30 7.06
CA GLY A 14 -8.90 -6.14 8.18
C GLY A 14 -8.96 -5.41 9.53
N PRO A 15 -8.43 -6.05 10.59
CA PRO A 15 -8.49 -5.48 11.93
C PRO A 15 -7.69 -4.17 12.02
N ASN A 16 -8.23 -3.18 12.75
CA ASN A 16 -7.52 -1.94 13.09
C ASN A 16 -6.45 -2.20 14.18
N ASP A 17 -5.46 -3.04 13.84
CA ASP A 17 -4.38 -3.50 14.71
C ASP A 17 -3.08 -3.60 13.90
N ILE A 18 -2.04 -2.90 14.37
CA ILE A 18 -0.72 -2.91 13.74
C ILE A 18 -0.10 -4.31 13.69
N ASN A 19 -0.48 -5.22 14.59
CA ASN A 19 0.03 -6.59 14.61
C ASN A 19 -0.75 -7.54 13.69
N SER A 20 -1.81 -7.05 13.02
CA SER A 20 -2.65 -7.84 12.12
C SER A 20 -2.38 -7.53 10.64
N TYR A 21 -3.13 -8.18 9.76
CA TYR A 21 -3.13 -7.99 8.30
C TYR A 21 -4.02 -6.80 7.91
N TYR A 22 -3.79 -5.62 8.49
CA TYR A 22 -4.65 -4.44 8.31
C TYR A 22 -4.62 -3.80 6.89
N VAL A 23 -3.85 -4.39 5.97
CA VAL A 23 -3.58 -3.88 4.64
C VAL A 23 -3.28 -5.04 3.69
N ASP A 24 -3.74 -4.93 2.45
CA ASP A 24 -3.22 -5.72 1.33
C ASP A 24 -2.02 -5.01 0.74
N GLY A 25 -0.84 -5.63 0.86
CA GLY A 25 0.42 -5.00 0.48
C GLY A 25 1.51 -5.21 1.52
N VAL A 26 2.27 -4.15 1.81
CA VAL A 26 3.44 -4.23 2.69
C VAL A 26 3.27 -3.35 3.92
N SER A 27 3.43 -3.96 5.09
CA SER A 27 3.53 -3.28 6.39
C SER A 27 5.00 -3.25 6.83
N ILE A 28 5.54 -2.05 7.06
CA ILE A 28 6.88 -1.86 7.62
C ILE A 28 6.72 -1.30 9.03
N THR A 29 7.28 -2.01 10.00
CA THR A 29 7.17 -1.71 11.43
C THR A 29 8.53 -1.79 12.11
N ARG A 30 8.60 -1.35 13.35
CA ARG A 30 9.80 -1.49 14.19
C ARG A 30 9.46 -1.73 15.65
N GLY A 31 10.39 -2.38 16.35
CA GLY A 31 10.43 -2.42 17.81
C GLY A 31 9.41 -3.33 18.48
N SER A 32 9.47 -3.37 19.81
CA SER A 32 8.52 -4.10 20.66
C SER A 32 8.25 -3.27 21.91
N PRO A 33 7.05 -2.65 22.06
CA PRO A 33 5.84 -2.82 21.24
C PRO A 33 6.00 -2.30 19.80
N CYS A 34 5.26 -2.92 18.88
CA CYS A 34 5.30 -2.64 17.45
C CYS A 34 4.91 -1.18 17.15
N GLN A 35 5.74 -0.50 16.38
CA GLN A 35 5.53 0.89 15.93
C GLN A 35 5.49 0.96 14.41
N HIS A 36 4.61 1.81 13.88
CA HIS A 36 4.46 2.00 12.44
C HIS A 36 5.64 2.80 11.86
N VAL A 37 6.18 2.33 10.73
CA VAL A 37 7.19 3.03 9.94
C VAL A 37 6.58 3.50 8.62
N TRP A 38 6.04 2.57 7.84
CA TRP A 38 5.42 2.87 6.54
C TRP A 38 4.45 1.76 6.12
N THR A 39 3.46 2.11 5.30
CA THR A 39 2.58 1.14 4.64
C THR A 39 2.58 1.34 3.13
N LEU A 40 2.65 0.26 2.36
CA LEU A 40 2.43 0.28 0.91
C LEU A 40 1.18 -0.55 0.64
N ALA A 41 0.08 0.11 0.31
CA ALA A 41 -1.22 -0.52 0.10
C ALA A 41 -1.48 -0.77 -1.37
N ASN A 42 -2.17 -1.86 -1.69
CA ASN A 42 -2.54 -2.24 -3.04
C ASN A 42 -4.05 -2.05 -3.21
N GLY A 43 -4.44 -1.10 -4.06
CA GLY A 43 -5.84 -0.81 -4.33
C GLY A 43 -6.44 -1.75 -5.36
N PHE A 44 -7.77 -1.79 -5.38
CA PHE A 44 -8.51 -2.70 -6.25
C PHE A 44 -8.44 -2.32 -7.75
N MET A 45 -8.60 -1.03 -8.05
CA MET A 45 -8.56 -0.46 -9.40
C MET A 45 -8.29 1.04 -9.35
N ASN A 46 -7.82 1.61 -10.46
CA ASN A 46 -7.37 3.01 -10.49
C ASN A 46 -8.16 3.94 -11.44
N SER A 47 -9.11 3.40 -12.20
CA SER A 47 -9.84 4.14 -13.26
C SER A 47 -11.37 4.10 -13.12
N TYR A 48 -11.91 3.29 -12.21
CA TYR A 48 -13.35 3.09 -12.01
C TYR A 48 -13.71 3.03 -10.51
N ASP A 49 -14.90 3.51 -10.14
CA ASP A 49 -15.34 3.68 -8.75
C ASP A 49 -16.44 2.68 -8.34
N ILE A 50 -16.43 1.48 -8.93
CA ILE A 50 -17.47 0.47 -8.69
C ILE A 50 -17.44 -0.14 -7.29
N ASN A 51 -16.31 -0.06 -6.59
CA ASN A 51 -16.14 -0.47 -5.20
C ASN A 51 -15.29 0.56 -4.45
N PRO A 52 -15.87 1.74 -4.12
CA PRO A 52 -15.12 2.88 -3.58
C PRO A 52 -14.44 2.57 -2.24
N GLN A 53 -14.92 1.58 -1.51
CA GLN A 53 -14.33 1.12 -0.25
C GLN A 53 -13.04 0.30 -0.41
N PHE A 54 -12.72 -0.17 -1.62
CA PHE A 54 -11.51 -0.97 -1.90
C PHE A 54 -10.46 -0.20 -2.74
N LEU A 55 -10.79 1.02 -3.13
CA LEU A 55 -9.86 1.89 -3.83
C LEU A 55 -8.80 2.42 -2.86
N CYS A 56 -7.69 2.91 -3.43
CA CYS A 56 -6.74 3.66 -2.64
C CYS A 56 -7.39 4.87 -1.96
N PRO A 57 -7.03 5.22 -0.71
CA PRO A 57 -7.66 6.32 0.02
C PRO A 57 -7.50 7.69 -0.65
N CYS A 58 -6.44 7.87 -1.44
CA CYS A 58 -6.19 9.08 -2.22
C CYS A 58 -7.00 9.15 -3.53
N SER A 59 -7.64 8.05 -3.95
CA SER A 59 -8.39 8.02 -5.20
C SER A 59 -9.62 8.91 -5.14
N THR A 60 -9.92 9.58 -6.25
CA THR A 60 -11.14 10.37 -6.39
C THR A 60 -12.36 9.47 -6.24
N GLY A 61 -13.27 9.82 -5.32
CA GLY A 61 -14.48 9.03 -5.05
C GLY A 61 -14.28 7.86 -4.07
N SER A 62 -13.06 7.65 -3.54
CA SER A 62 -12.79 6.63 -2.53
C SER A 62 -13.56 6.88 -1.24
N SER A 63 -14.08 5.82 -0.64
CA SER A 63 -14.64 5.81 0.71
C SER A 63 -13.74 5.05 1.69
N GLN A 64 -12.55 4.64 1.25
CA GLN A 64 -11.60 3.87 2.05
C GLN A 64 -11.05 4.71 3.21
N THR A 65 -10.84 4.09 4.35
CA THR A 65 -10.32 4.75 5.56
C THR A 65 -8.96 4.18 5.96
N VAL A 66 -8.04 5.06 6.32
CA VAL A 66 -6.70 4.66 6.78
C VAL A 66 -6.71 4.45 8.30
N PRO A 67 -6.17 3.33 8.81
CA PRO A 67 -5.97 3.15 10.24
C PRO A 67 -5.20 4.31 10.88
N SER A 68 -5.64 4.77 12.04
CA SER A 68 -5.08 5.99 12.66
C SER A 68 -3.59 5.87 12.98
N PHE A 69 -3.09 4.66 13.25
CA PHE A 69 -1.67 4.41 13.50
C PHE A 69 -0.78 4.51 12.25
N VAL A 70 -1.36 4.39 11.05
CA VAL A 70 -0.66 4.61 9.77
C VAL A 70 -0.55 6.11 9.48
N GLY A 71 -1.65 6.84 9.69
CA GLY A 71 -1.72 8.27 9.42
C GLY A 71 -1.40 8.61 7.96
N SER A 72 -0.49 9.55 7.72
CA SER A 72 -0.07 9.98 6.39
C SER A 72 1.14 9.22 5.83
N HIS A 73 1.60 8.16 6.49
CA HIS A 73 2.86 7.48 6.16
C HIS A 73 2.60 6.22 5.36
N TYR A 74 1.90 6.40 4.25
CA TYR A 74 1.61 5.31 3.35
C TYR A 74 1.70 5.77 1.90
N PHE A 75 1.86 4.79 1.02
CA PHE A 75 1.57 4.95 -0.38
C PHE A 75 0.53 3.90 -0.78
N CYS A 76 -0.33 4.23 -1.74
CA CYS A 76 -1.32 3.30 -2.25
C CYS A 76 -1.43 3.47 -3.76
N GLU A 77 -1.45 2.34 -4.46
CA GLU A 77 -1.57 2.28 -5.92
C GLU A 77 -2.28 0.98 -6.30
N SER A 78 -2.98 0.98 -7.44
CA SER A 78 -3.57 -0.21 -8.05
C SER A 78 -2.99 -0.45 -9.43
N GLY A 79 -2.68 -1.70 -9.75
CA GLY A 79 -2.20 -2.13 -11.06
C GLY A 79 -3.32 -2.44 -12.06
N ASN A 80 -4.59 -2.28 -11.67
CA ASN A 80 -5.75 -2.57 -12.52
C ASN A 80 -6.43 -1.29 -13.04
N GLN A 81 -6.20 -0.98 -14.31
CA GLN A 81 -6.83 0.13 -15.04
C GLN A 81 -8.17 -0.25 -15.69
N ALA A 82 -8.58 -1.51 -15.65
CA ALA A 82 -9.80 -1.98 -16.31
C ALA A 82 -11.02 -1.98 -15.36
N ILE A 83 -12.21 -1.84 -15.93
CA ILE A 83 -13.48 -1.93 -15.19
C ILE A 83 -13.74 -3.34 -14.62
N ASN A 84 -13.15 -4.36 -15.26
CA ASN A 84 -13.25 -5.75 -14.85
C ASN A 84 -11.92 -6.20 -14.24
N TRP A 85 -11.99 -7.16 -13.33
CA TRP A 85 -10.84 -7.86 -12.78
C TRP A 85 -10.94 -9.34 -13.10
N THR A 86 -9.80 -10.00 -13.24
CA THR A 86 -9.71 -11.44 -13.50
C THR A 86 -8.59 -12.02 -12.65
N ASN A 87 -8.62 -13.34 -12.42
CA ASN A 87 -7.67 -14.02 -11.54
C ASN A 87 -6.32 -14.21 -12.26
N ILE A 88 -5.62 -13.09 -12.42
CA ILE A 88 -4.34 -12.98 -13.14
C ILE A 88 -3.35 -12.13 -12.35
N PHE A 89 -2.10 -12.25 -12.76
CA PHE A 89 -1.00 -11.41 -12.31
C PHE A 89 -0.87 -10.19 -13.22
N TYR A 90 -1.15 -9.00 -12.68
CA TYR A 90 -1.14 -7.73 -13.42
C TYR A 90 0.30 -7.19 -13.52
N THR A 91 0.99 -7.48 -14.62
CA THR A 91 2.41 -7.11 -14.81
C THR A 91 2.62 -5.83 -15.61
N SER A 92 1.57 -5.26 -16.19
CA SER A 92 1.67 -4.06 -17.05
C SER A 92 1.90 -2.77 -16.25
N ASP A 93 1.53 -2.77 -14.98
CA ASP A 93 1.52 -1.60 -14.11
C ASP A 93 2.09 -2.00 -12.74
N PRO A 94 3.40 -1.85 -12.52
CA PRO A 94 4.04 -2.17 -11.25
C PRO A 94 3.47 -1.32 -10.12
N LEU A 95 3.34 -1.89 -8.92
CA LEU A 95 2.88 -1.18 -7.75
C LEU A 95 3.99 -0.37 -7.10
N TRP A 96 3.56 0.76 -6.55
CA TRP A 96 4.29 1.66 -5.68
C TRP A 96 5.40 2.46 -6.37
N ASP A 97 5.30 2.65 -7.68
CA ASP A 97 6.22 3.46 -8.47
C ASP A 97 5.65 4.84 -8.83
N GLY A 98 4.35 5.05 -8.57
CA GLY A 98 3.63 6.28 -8.88
C GLY A 98 3.63 6.61 -10.36
N GLN A 99 3.58 5.58 -11.20
CA GLN A 99 3.37 5.64 -12.64
C GLN A 99 2.11 4.86 -12.99
N GLY A 100 1.63 5.00 -14.23
CA GLY A 100 0.47 4.22 -14.68
C GLY A 100 -0.85 4.51 -13.98
N CYS A 101 -0.92 5.47 -13.04
CA CYS A 101 -2.19 5.83 -12.40
C CYS A 101 -3.29 6.17 -13.41
N GLY A 102 -4.42 5.51 -13.20
CA GLY A 102 -5.68 5.83 -13.84
C GLY A 102 -6.25 7.19 -13.44
N SER A 103 -7.40 7.51 -14.02
CA SER A 103 -8.06 8.81 -13.81
C SER A 103 -8.45 9.08 -12.35
N LEU A 104 -8.71 8.04 -11.55
CA LEU A 104 -9.09 8.20 -10.15
C LEU A 104 -7.88 8.28 -9.22
N GLU A 105 -6.79 7.56 -9.52
CA GLU A 105 -5.55 7.53 -8.71
C GLU A 105 -4.55 8.64 -9.05
N SER A 106 -4.88 9.56 -9.96
CA SER A 106 -4.04 10.73 -10.22
C SER A 106 -3.55 11.47 -8.94
N PRO A 107 -4.36 11.64 -7.87
CA PRO A 107 -3.88 12.22 -6.61
C PRO A 107 -2.86 11.32 -5.88
N CYS A 108 -2.98 10.00 -6.03
CA CYS A 108 -2.03 9.02 -5.47
C CYS A 108 -0.66 9.19 -6.14
N CYS A 109 -0.57 9.12 -7.47
CA CYS A 109 0.69 9.29 -8.20
C CYS A 109 1.38 10.65 -7.98
N ASN A 110 0.66 11.66 -7.49
CA ASN A 110 1.22 12.97 -7.15
C ASN A 110 1.66 13.08 -5.68
N ALA A 111 1.67 11.98 -4.92
CA ALA A 111 2.11 12.01 -3.53
C ALA A 111 3.61 12.36 -3.45
N PRO A 112 4.00 13.19 -2.47
CA PRO A 112 5.39 13.58 -2.32
C PRO A 112 6.26 12.38 -1.92
N GLY A 113 7.49 12.34 -2.44
CA GLY A 113 8.49 11.34 -2.09
C GLY A 113 8.57 10.15 -3.04
N ILE A 114 7.55 9.87 -3.86
CA ILE A 114 7.59 8.78 -4.85
C ILE A 114 8.87 8.83 -5.71
N PRO A 115 9.54 7.69 -5.97
CA PRO A 115 9.17 6.31 -5.59
C PRO A 115 9.73 5.87 -4.21
N TRP A 116 10.26 6.80 -3.42
CA TRP A 116 10.91 6.53 -2.15
C TRP A 116 10.11 7.09 -0.98
N PHE A 117 9.75 6.23 -0.03
CA PHE A 117 9.29 6.75 1.24
C PHE A 117 10.47 7.25 2.08
N HIS A 118 10.22 8.25 2.91
CA HIS A 118 11.20 8.76 3.86
C HIS A 118 10.53 8.92 5.22
N ARG A 119 11.11 8.30 6.24
CA ARG A 119 10.64 8.42 7.62
C ARG A 119 11.74 9.01 8.49
N ASP A 120 11.52 10.25 8.92
CA ASP A 120 12.42 10.98 9.79
C ASP A 120 11.92 10.92 11.24
N TYR A 121 12.79 10.46 12.15
CA TYR A 121 12.54 10.41 13.59
C TYR A 121 13.29 11.53 14.35
N GLY A 122 13.84 12.51 13.63
CA GLY A 122 14.60 13.63 14.17
C GLY A 122 15.93 13.19 14.77
N SER A 123 16.23 13.63 16.00
CA SER A 123 17.43 13.21 16.72
C SER A 123 17.28 11.87 17.45
N ASN A 124 16.15 11.19 17.31
CA ASN A 124 15.93 9.90 17.96
C ASN A 124 16.67 8.80 17.20
N THR A 125 17.45 8.00 17.93
CA THR A 125 18.08 6.78 17.41
C THR A 125 17.39 5.57 18.03
N THR A 126 17.42 4.44 17.34
CA THR A 126 16.92 3.16 17.87
C THR A 126 17.84 2.02 17.49
N THR A 127 17.73 0.92 18.24
CA THR A 127 18.32 -0.39 17.91
C THR A 127 17.23 -1.43 17.59
N ASP A 128 15.98 -0.98 17.51
CA ASP A 128 14.84 -1.81 17.14
C ASP A 128 15.05 -2.46 15.78
N TYR A 129 14.72 -3.74 15.67
CA TYR A 129 14.62 -4.40 14.38
C TYR A 129 13.50 -3.77 13.54
N ILE A 130 13.79 -3.60 12.25
CA ILE A 130 12.77 -3.31 11.25
C ILE A 130 12.17 -4.63 10.79
N GLU A 131 10.85 -4.70 10.78
CA GLU A 131 10.09 -5.81 10.23
C GLU A 131 9.41 -5.35 8.93
N LEU A 132 9.42 -6.22 7.92
CA LEU A 132 8.64 -6.09 6.70
C LEU A 132 7.71 -7.30 6.63
N ARG A 133 6.40 -7.06 6.57
CA ARG A 133 5.38 -8.09 6.33
C ARG A 133 4.69 -7.82 5.01
N VAL A 134 4.52 -8.87 4.21
CA VAL A 134 3.60 -8.87 3.07
C VAL A 134 2.29 -9.44 3.59
N CYS A 135 1.24 -8.64 3.52
CA CYS A 135 -0.06 -8.90 4.13
C CYS A 135 -1.13 -9.03 3.03
N ALA A 136 -2.11 -9.88 3.30
CA ALA A 136 -3.35 -10.00 2.54
C ALA A 136 -4.48 -10.39 3.51
N ASN A 137 -5.70 -9.90 3.32
CA ASN A 137 -6.87 -10.34 4.13
C ASN A 137 -7.60 -11.55 3.56
N TYR A 138 -7.44 -11.86 2.28
CA TYR A 138 -8.07 -13.00 1.63
C TYR A 138 -7.11 -13.72 0.67
N ILE A 139 -7.60 -14.82 0.07
CA ILE A 139 -6.77 -15.77 -0.69
C ILE A 139 -6.48 -15.37 -2.14
N ASP A 140 -7.06 -14.28 -2.62
CA ASP A 140 -6.97 -13.77 -4.00
C ASP A 140 -6.68 -12.26 -4.05
N GLU A 141 -5.99 -11.76 -3.02
CA GLU A 141 -5.70 -10.34 -2.80
C GLU A 141 -4.18 -10.11 -2.66
N ASP A 142 -3.40 -10.94 -3.35
CA ASP A 142 -1.95 -10.93 -3.19
C ASP A 142 -1.32 -9.66 -3.79
N SER A 143 -0.26 -9.22 -3.12
CA SER A 143 0.63 -8.16 -3.59
C SER A 143 2.07 -8.68 -3.73
N PRO A 144 2.38 -9.48 -4.78
CA PRO A 144 3.71 -10.06 -4.93
C PRO A 144 4.81 -8.99 -4.96
N VAL A 145 5.75 -9.08 -4.03
CA VAL A 145 6.89 -8.16 -3.90
C VAL A 145 8.07 -8.71 -4.69
N SER A 146 8.59 -7.92 -5.63
CA SER A 146 9.74 -8.30 -6.46
C SER A 146 11.08 -7.98 -5.79
N TYR A 147 11.20 -6.80 -5.19
CA TYR A 147 12.36 -6.41 -4.39
C TYR A 147 12.04 -5.27 -3.41
N TYR A 148 12.84 -5.18 -2.35
CA TYR A 148 12.81 -4.10 -1.38
C TYR A 148 14.22 -3.61 -1.08
N GLU A 149 14.33 -2.29 -0.87
CA GLU A 149 15.55 -1.64 -0.43
C GLU A 149 15.18 -0.71 0.72
N ILE A 150 15.83 -0.89 1.87
CA ILE A 150 15.60 -0.08 3.07
C ILE A 150 16.97 0.42 3.55
N TYR A 151 17.11 1.74 3.58
CA TYR A 151 18.31 2.41 4.03
C TYR A 151 18.05 3.05 5.39
N VAL A 152 18.87 2.73 6.39
CA VAL A 152 18.76 3.24 7.76
C VAL A 152 20.01 4.04 8.08
N LYS A 153 19.85 5.21 8.70
CA LYS A 153 20.94 6.11 9.09
C LYS A 153 20.94 6.32 10.59
#